data_AF-A0A949KIR9-F1
#
_entry.id   AF-A0A949KIR9-F1
#
_cell.length_a   1.000
_cell.length_b   1.000
_cell.length_c   1.000
_cell.angle_alpha   90.00
_cell.angle_beta   90.00
_cell.angle_gamma   90.00
#
_symmetry.space_group_name_H-M   'P 1'
#
loop_
_entity.id
_entity.type
_entity.pdbx_description
1 polymer ?
#
loop_
_entity_poly.entity_id
_entity_poly.type
_entity_poly.pdbx_seq_one_letter_code
_entity_poly.pdbx_strand_id
1 'polypeptide(L)' 'MSDKLFTPEEAAEYLKVTRRTIYNWLLSGRLPGQKLGPKLWRIRKQDLDAMLKGKQD' A
#
# COMPACT_ATOMS: atom_id res chain seq x y z
N MET A 1 10.92 16.94 -4.32
CA MET A 1 10.51 15.71 -5.03
C MET A 1 9.14 15.33 -4.51
N SER A 2 8.14 15.20 -5.39
CA SER A 2 6.74 15.01 -4.98
C SER A 2 6.55 13.65 -4.30
N ASP A 3 6.26 13.64 -3.00
CA ASP A 3 5.94 12.43 -2.23
C ASP A 3 4.60 11.88 -2.74
N LYS A 4 4.67 11.05 -3.78
CA LYS A 4 3.48 10.54 -4.47
C LYS A 4 2.83 9.50 -3.57
N LEU A 5 1.64 9.83 -3.07
CA LEU A 5 0.83 8.95 -2.26
C LEU A 5 -0.07 8.08 -3.15
N PHE A 6 -0.10 6.79 -2.86
CA PHE A 6 -0.85 5.79 -3.60
C PHE A 6 -2.19 5.53 -2.90
N THR A 7 -3.24 5.35 -3.69
CA THR A 7 -4.49 4.73 -3.24
C THR A 7 -4.30 3.23 -3.00
N PRO A 8 -5.22 2.56 -2.28
CA PRO A 8 -5.24 1.10 -2.22
C PRO A 8 -5.37 0.42 -3.58
N GLU A 9 -6.01 1.07 -4.55
CA GLU A 9 -6.15 0.60 -5.93
C GLU A 9 -4.80 0.63 -6.65
N GLU A 10 -4.13 1.77 -6.66
CA GLU A 10 -2.80 1.90 -7.28
C GLU A 10 -1.76 1.00 -6.58
N ALA A 11 -1.84 0.86 -5.26
CA ALA A 11 -0.98 -0.05 -4.51
C ALA A 11 -1.21 -1.52 -4.88
N ALA A 12 -2.46 -1.92 -5.12
CA ALA A 12 -2.82 -3.27 -5.55
C ALA A 12 -2.24 -3.57 -6.93
N GLU A 13 -2.37 -2.63 -7.88
CA GLU A 13 -1.76 -2.75 -9.20
C GLU A 13 -0.24 -2.77 -9.14
N TYR A 14 0.37 -1.91 -8.33
CA TYR A 14 1.81 -1.81 -8.17
C TYR A 14 2.43 -3.09 -7.59
N LEU A 15 1.82 -3.66 -6.55
CA LEU A 15 2.28 -4.90 -5.93
C LEU A 15 1.76 -6.17 -6.63
N LYS A 16 0.97 -6.02 -7.71
CA LYS A 16 0.29 -7.12 -8.42
C LYS A 16 -0.50 -8.05 -7.49
N VAL A 17 -1.24 -7.47 -6.54
CA VAL A 17 -2.13 -8.17 -5.61
C VAL A 17 -3.56 -7.67 -5.72
N THR A 18 -4.50 -8.33 -5.05
CA THR A 18 -5.88 -7.85 -5.01
C THR A 18 -6.03 -6.66 -4.05
N ARG A 19 -7.00 -5.77 -4.31
CA ARG A 19 -7.35 -4.67 -3.38
C ARG A 19 -7.66 -5.20 -1.98
N ARG A 20 -8.32 -6.36 -1.88
CA ARG A 20 -8.65 -7.01 -0.61
C ARG A 20 -7.39 -7.37 0.17
N THR A 21 -6.33 -7.83 -0.51
CA THR A 21 -5.02 -8.06 0.11
C THR A 21 -4.43 -6.75 0.67
N ILE A 22 -4.47 -5.66 -0.10
CA ILE A 22 -4.00 -4.35 0.38
C ILE A 22 -4.78 -3.90 1.62
N TYR A 23 -6.11 -3.94 1.59
CA TYR A 23 -6.93 -3.60 2.75
C TYR A 23 -6.62 -4.48 3.97
N ASN A 24 -6.45 -5.79 3.77
CA ASN A 24 -6.05 -6.69 4.85
C ASN A 24 -4.70 -6.28 5.46
N TRP A 25 -3.72 -5.92 4.64
CA TRP A 25 -2.41 -5.47 5.15
C TRP A 25 -2.46 -4.12 5.85
N LEU A 26 -3.28 -3.19 5.36
CA LEU A 26 -3.52 -1.91 6.02
C LEU A 26 -4.20 -2.10 7.39
N LEU A 27 -5.23 -2.96 7.44
CA LEU A 27 -5.97 -3.27 8.66
C LEU A 27 -5.14 -4.09 9.65
N SER A 28 -4.28 -4.99 9.18
CA SER A 28 -3.40 -5.78 10.02
C SER A 28 -2.11 -5.04 10.42
N GLY A 29 -1.90 -3.81 9.94
CA GLY A 29 -0.69 -3.03 10.17
C GLY A 29 0.57 -3.55 9.45
N ARG A 30 0.42 -4.52 8.53
CA ARG A 30 1.54 -5.06 7.74
C ARG A 30 2.01 -4.08 6.66
N LEU A 31 1.08 -3.33 6.09
CA LEU A 31 1.39 -2.24 5.16
C LEU A 31 1.08 -0.92 5.88
N PRO A 32 2.08 -0.08 6.16
CA PRO A 32 1.83 1.24 6.68
C PRO A 32 1.09 2.10 5.65
N GLY A 33 0.00 2.72 6.09
CA GLY A 33 -0.79 3.62 5.29
C GLY A 33 -1.53 4.60 6.19
N GLN A 34 -1.76 5.81 5.68
CA GLN A 34 -2.45 6.87 6.40
C GLN A 34 -3.93 6.84 6.05
N LYS A 35 -4.77 6.58 7.05
CA LYS A 35 -6.22 6.65 6.91
C LYS A 35 -6.67 8.10 7.01
N LEU A 36 -7.12 8.67 5.91
CA LEU A 36 -7.62 10.06 5.81
C LEU A 36 -9.15 10.12 5.83
N GLY A 37 -9.83 8.97 5.82
CA GLY A 37 -11.29 8.91 5.89
C GLY A 37 -11.82 7.47 5.95
N PRO A 38 -13.14 7.28 5.90
CA PRO A 38 -13.77 5.96 6.02
C PRO A 38 -13.30 4.98 4.94
N LYS A 39 -13.08 5.48 3.71
CA LYS A 39 -12.60 4.72 2.55
C LYS A 39 -11.34 5.33 1.92
N LEU A 40 -10.78 6.37 2.53
CA LEU A 40 -9.65 7.10 1.98
C LEU A 40 -8.37 6.69 2.70
N TRP A 41 -7.52 5.97 1.98
CA TRP A 41 -6.21 5.55 2.43
C TRP A 41 -5.15 6.11 1.50
N ARG A 42 -4.02 6.50 2.07
CA ARG A 42 -2.84 6.95 1.36
C ARG A 42 -1.63 6.15 1.80
N ILE A 43 -0.95 5.54 0.84
CA ILE A 43 0.20 4.69 1.07
C ILE A 43 1.41 5.39 0.46
N ARG A 44 2.53 5.46 1.17
CA ARG A 44 3.72 6.07 0.58
C ARG A 44 4.38 5.09 -0.36
N LYS A 45 4.98 5.59 -1.43
CA LYS A 45 5.70 4.74 -2.39
C LYS A 45 6.77 3.88 -1.71
N GLN A 46 7.52 4.46 -0.79
CA GLN A 46 8.59 3.78 -0.05
C GLN A 46 8.13 2.51 0.67
N ASP A 47 6.89 2.51 1.18
CA ASP A 47 6.30 1.37 1.88
C ASP A 47 5.94 0.25 0.89
N LEU A 48 5.48 0.61 -0.30
CA LEU A 48 5.25 -0.35 -1.40
C LEU A 48 6.55 -0.94 -1.93
N ASP A 49 7.58 -0.11 -2.13
CA ASP A 49 8.91 -0.58 -2.54
C ASP A 49 9.52 -1.54 -1.49
N ALA A 50 9.31 -1.27 -0.20
CA ALA A 50 9.76 -2.16 0.88
C ALA A 50 9.07 -3.55 0.81
N MET A 51 7.79 -3.59 0.44
CA MET A 51 7.06 -4.85 0.25
C MET A 51 7.64 -5.71 -0.89
N LEU A 52 8.11 -5.09 -1.98
CA LEU A 52 8.74 -5.80 -3.10
C LEU A 52 10.12 -6.33 -2.75
N LYS A 53 10.92 -5.57 -2.00
CA LYS A 53 12.25 -6.01 -1.53
C LYS A 53 12.20 -7.25 -0.63
N GLY A 54 11.07 -7.52 0.02
CA GLY A 54 10.87 -8.70 0.86
C GLY A 54 10.54 -9.99 0.11
N LYS A 55 10.48 -9.96 -1.24
CA LYS A 55 10.12 -11.12 -2.07
C LYS A 55 11.14 -11.33 -3.21
N GLN A 56 12.39 -11.57 -2.84
CA GLN A 56 13.33 -12.33 -3.67
C GLN A 56 13.51 -13.70 -3.01
N ASP A 57 12.73 -14.68 -3.47
CA ASP A 57 13.10 -16.10 -3.50
C ASP A 57 12.88 -16.55 -4.95
#